data_AF-A0A843HX45-F1
#
_entry.id   AF-A0A843HX45-F1
#
_cell.length_a   1.000
_cell.length_b   1.000
_cell.length_c   1.000
_cell.angle_alpha   90.00
_cell.angle_beta   90.00
_cell.angle_gamma   90.00
#
_symmetry.space_group_name_H-M   'P 1'
#
loop_
_entity.id
_entity.type
_entity.pdbx_description
1 polymer ?
#
loop_
_entity_poly.entity_id
_entity_poly.type
_entity_poly.pdbx_seq_one_letter_code
_entity_poly.pdbx_strand_id
1 'polypeptide(L)'
;SSGKIEFKCVGCELEKNLSNFIEVIKEYNDKLGGISFISPSLKIESKEHKVLKTLPNTFFTRSQARKSIRDELPFILFEVSIDNEKCTLCESCVKWCPSSALKLVRDNNSERIEFDPTTCIGCNICVNVCPEMCKNEGRRGKIISVNKSKKYDKSVKILVSDELVKCRVCGAPIGSRKSLEYVKKIMKEKGSPDSCDDEWLERCPKHRAEYAFKKQFFSRFKPREKQ
;
A
#
# COMPACT_ATOMS: atom_id res chain seq x y z
N SER A 1 -28.55 17.74 12.12
CA SER A 1 -28.13 18.47 10.91
C SER A 1 -28.62 17.70 9.71
N SER A 2 -29.43 18.30 8.83
CA SER A 2 -29.86 17.72 7.56
C SER A 2 -28.73 17.78 6.54
N GLY A 3 -27.60 17.13 6.86
CA GLY A 3 -26.34 17.29 6.16
C GLY A 3 -26.43 16.73 4.74
N LYS A 4 -26.66 17.62 3.76
CA LYS A 4 -26.44 17.31 2.35
C LYS A 4 -24.94 17.28 2.11
N ILE A 5 -24.45 16.20 1.49
CA ILE A 5 -23.03 15.99 1.19
C ILE A 5 -22.88 15.98 -0.33
N GLU A 6 -22.08 16.91 -0.85
CA GLU A 6 -21.80 17.03 -2.27
C GLU A 6 -20.34 16.68 -2.56
N PHE A 7 -20.13 15.71 -3.43
CA PHE A 7 -18.82 15.31 -3.92
C PHE A 7 -18.61 15.84 -5.35
N LYS A 8 -17.51 16.54 -5.59
CA LYS A 8 -17.16 17.09 -6.91
C LYS A 8 -15.83 16.52 -7.39
N CYS A 9 -15.84 15.91 -8.58
CA CYS A 9 -14.64 15.51 -9.31
C CYS A 9 -14.35 16.54 -10.40
N VAL A 10 -13.12 17.08 -10.45
CA VAL A 10 -12.72 18.13 -11.40
C VAL A 10 -12.27 17.54 -12.76
N GLY A 11 -12.15 16.21 -12.85
CA GLY A 11 -11.67 15.50 -14.04
C GLY A 11 -10.15 15.31 -14.02
N CYS A 12 -9.71 14.06 -13.93
CA CYS A 12 -8.30 13.64 -14.01
C CYS A 12 -8.20 12.22 -14.60
N GLU A 13 -7.01 11.70 -14.87
CA GLU A 13 -6.85 10.34 -15.44
C GLU A 13 -7.51 9.24 -14.59
N LEU A 14 -7.65 9.45 -13.28
CA LEU A 14 -8.32 8.54 -12.35
C LEU A 14 -9.85 8.48 -12.52
N GLU A 15 -10.45 9.40 -13.29
CA GLU A 15 -11.89 9.38 -13.61
C GLU A 15 -12.30 8.06 -14.27
N LYS A 16 -11.38 7.43 -15.01
CA LYS A 16 -11.61 6.14 -15.69
C LYS A 16 -11.83 4.96 -14.74
N ASN A 17 -11.52 5.10 -13.44
CA ASN A 17 -11.57 4.02 -12.45
C ASN A 17 -12.48 4.35 -11.25
N LEU A 18 -13.57 5.10 -11.49
CA LEU A 18 -14.52 5.51 -10.45
C LEU A 18 -15.67 4.53 -10.21
N SER A 19 -15.72 3.39 -10.89
CA SER A 19 -16.85 2.44 -10.86
C SER A 19 -17.25 2.03 -9.43
N ASN A 20 -16.26 1.62 -8.61
CA ASN A 20 -16.51 1.23 -7.22
C ASN A 20 -16.96 2.41 -6.34
N PHE A 21 -16.41 3.61 -6.59
CA PHE A 21 -16.79 4.80 -5.85
C PHE A 21 -18.24 5.21 -6.15
N ILE A 22 -18.64 5.11 -7.42
CA ILE A 22 -20.02 5.35 -7.87
C ILE A 22 -20.98 4.34 -7.24
N GLU A 23 -20.63 3.05 -7.19
CA GLU A 23 -21.45 2.04 -6.53
C GLU A 23 -21.65 2.34 -5.04
N VAL A 24 -20.59 2.69 -4.33
CA VAL A 24 -20.67 3.07 -2.92
C VAL A 24 -21.56 4.30 -2.74
N ILE A 25 -21.37 5.36 -3.55
CA ILE A 25 -22.21 6.55 -3.46
C ILE A 25 -23.70 6.22 -3.67
N LYS A 26 -24.02 5.38 -4.65
CA LYS A 26 -25.40 4.95 -4.89
C LYS A 26 -25.96 4.19 -3.69
N GLU A 27 -25.21 3.22 -3.16
CA GLU A 27 -25.61 2.43 -2.00
C GLU A 27 -25.90 3.31 -0.77
N TYR A 28 -25.04 4.31 -0.52
CA TYR A 28 -25.21 5.21 0.62
C TYR A 28 -26.34 6.23 0.39
N ASN A 29 -26.49 6.78 -0.82
CA ASN A 29 -27.61 7.67 -1.15
C ASN A 29 -28.96 6.94 -1.04
N ASP A 30 -29.01 5.64 -1.33
CA ASP A 30 -30.20 4.81 -1.13
C ASP A 30 -30.52 4.54 0.35
N LYS A 31 -29.49 4.34 1.18
CA LYS A 31 -29.65 4.00 2.60
C LYS A 31 -29.92 5.21 3.49
N LEU A 32 -29.24 6.33 3.26
CA LEU A 32 -29.27 7.50 4.12
C LEU A 32 -30.00 8.70 3.49
N GLY A 33 -29.91 8.85 2.16
CA GLY A 33 -30.34 10.04 1.45
C GLY A 33 -29.42 11.24 1.66
N GLY A 34 -29.48 12.23 0.77
CA GLY A 34 -28.76 13.49 0.89
C GLY A 34 -27.34 13.53 0.31
N ILE A 35 -26.95 12.56 -0.52
CA ILE A 35 -25.62 12.51 -1.12
C ILE A 35 -25.71 12.83 -2.61
N SER A 36 -24.95 13.82 -3.09
CA SER A 36 -24.82 14.16 -4.52
C SER A 36 -23.38 13.97 -5.01
N PHE A 37 -23.23 13.62 -6.28
CA PHE A 37 -21.93 13.50 -6.94
C PHE A 37 -21.97 14.15 -8.32
N ILE A 38 -20.96 14.96 -8.62
CA ILE A 38 -20.79 15.61 -9.92
C ILE A 38 -19.39 15.30 -10.44
N SER A 39 -19.32 14.63 -11.59
CA SER A 39 -18.11 14.52 -12.41
C SER A 39 -18.40 14.96 -13.85
N PRO A 40 -17.37 15.24 -14.67
CA PRO A 40 -17.55 15.57 -16.08
C PRO A 40 -18.39 14.53 -16.85
N SER A 41 -18.24 13.24 -16.49
CA SER A 41 -18.94 12.13 -17.15
C SER A 41 -20.25 11.68 -16.49
N LEU A 42 -20.57 12.09 -15.26
CA LEU A 42 -21.72 11.56 -14.52
C LEU A 42 -22.25 12.53 -13.45
N LYS A 43 -23.58 12.60 -13.33
CA LYS A 43 -24.27 13.36 -12.28
C LYS A 43 -25.19 12.44 -11.47
N ILE A 44 -25.07 12.46 -10.15
CA ILE A 44 -25.92 11.73 -9.19
C ILE A 44 -26.61 12.75 -8.29
N GLU A 45 -27.95 12.77 -8.33
CA GLU A 45 -28.77 13.69 -7.54
C GLU A 45 -29.05 13.15 -6.13
N SER A 46 -29.22 14.08 -5.17
CA SER A 46 -29.46 13.74 -3.77
C SER A 46 -30.88 13.25 -3.54
N LYS A 47 -31.05 12.07 -2.93
CA LYS A 47 -32.35 11.57 -2.48
C LYS A 47 -32.78 12.22 -1.16
N GLU A 48 -34.07 12.16 -0.82
CA GLU A 48 -34.57 12.67 0.46
C GLU A 48 -33.92 11.94 1.65
N HIS A 49 -33.63 12.71 2.70
CA HIS A 49 -32.99 12.17 3.90
C HIS A 49 -33.92 11.22 4.63
N LYS A 50 -33.48 9.98 4.85
CA LYS A 50 -34.19 9.03 5.70
C LYS A 50 -33.89 9.37 7.17
N VAL A 51 -34.94 9.65 7.94
CA VAL A 51 -34.80 9.88 9.39
C VAL A 51 -34.36 8.57 10.05
N LEU A 52 -33.13 8.53 10.53
CA LEU A 52 -32.64 7.42 11.33
C LEU A 52 -33.36 7.45 12.69
N LYS A 53 -34.30 6.52 12.89
CA LYS A 53 -34.88 6.28 14.21
C LYS A 53 -33.80 5.68 15.09
N THR A 54 -33.18 6.49 15.94
CA THR A 54 -32.27 5.98 16.96
C THR A 54 -33.10 5.22 17.98
N LEU A 55 -32.83 3.91 18.14
CA LEU A 55 -33.32 3.18 19.32
C LEU A 55 -32.78 3.90 20.56
N PRO A 56 -33.62 4.20 21.58
CA PRO A 56 -33.14 4.75 22.84
C PRO A 56 -32.45 3.64 23.64
N ASN A 57 -31.31 3.17 23.15
CA ASN A 57 -30.47 2.28 23.94
C ASN A 57 -29.76 3.14 25.00
N THR A 58 -30.08 2.79 26.24
CA THR A 58 -29.66 3.39 27.50
C THR A 58 -28.14 3.30 27.67
N PHE A 59 -27.41 4.19 27.01
CA PHE A 59 -25.99 4.35 27.27
C PHE A 59 -25.79 5.36 28.40
N PHE A 60 -25.41 4.86 29.57
CA PHE A 60 -25.15 5.71 30.74
C PHE A 60 -23.88 6.57 30.60
N THR A 61 -22.96 6.19 29.69
CA THR A 61 -21.74 6.93 29.41
C THR A 61 -21.34 6.91 27.93
N ARG A 62 -20.61 7.95 27.49
CA ARG A 62 -20.03 8.03 26.12
C ARG A 62 -19.13 6.84 25.78
N SER A 63 -18.40 6.28 26.75
CA SER A 63 -17.55 5.11 26.55
C SER A 63 -18.35 3.83 26.35
N GLN A 64 -19.44 3.64 27.11
CA GLN A 64 -20.35 2.50 26.92
C GLN A 64 -21.03 2.56 25.56
N ALA A 65 -21.55 3.73 25.16
CA ALA A 65 -22.12 3.94 23.82
C ALA A 65 -21.10 3.61 22.71
N ARG A 66 -19.86 4.08 22.84
CA ARG A 66 -18.81 3.80 21.85
C ARG A 66 -18.46 2.32 21.75
N LYS A 67 -18.50 1.58 22.86
CA LYS A 67 -18.18 0.15 22.89
C LYS A 67 -19.32 -0.68 22.30
N SER A 68 -20.55 -0.46 22.75
CA SER A 68 -21.75 -1.15 22.25
C SER A 68 -22.03 -0.89 20.77
N ILE A 69 -21.98 0.38 20.34
CA ILE A 69 -22.15 0.75 18.92
C ILE A 69 -21.03 0.13 18.07
N ARG A 70 -19.81 -0.02 18.62
CA ARG A 70 -18.70 -0.67 17.91
C ARG A 70 -18.88 -2.19 17.77
N ASP A 71 -19.50 -2.83 18.75
CA ASP A 71 -19.66 -4.28 18.77
C ASP A 71 -20.88 -4.73 17.92
N GLU A 72 -21.94 -3.90 17.81
CA GLU A 72 -23.15 -4.21 17.04
C GLU A 72 -23.13 -3.73 15.57
N LEU A 73 -22.33 -2.71 15.22
CA LEU A 73 -22.26 -2.27 13.82
C LEU A 73 -21.39 -3.25 13.01
N PRO A 74 -21.90 -3.79 11.88
CA PRO A 74 -21.06 -4.48 10.91
C PRO A 74 -20.14 -3.43 10.29
N PHE A 75 -18.98 -3.20 10.91
CA PHE A 75 -17.91 -2.46 10.25
C PHE A 75 -17.65 -3.16 8.94
N ILE A 76 -17.69 -2.40 7.84
CA ILE A 76 -17.20 -2.86 6.55
C ILE A 76 -15.69 -3.01 6.73
N LEU A 77 -15.27 -4.18 7.21
CA LEU A 77 -13.88 -4.56 7.29
C LEU A 77 -13.48 -5.05 5.90
N PHE A 78 -12.25 -4.73 5.54
CA PHE A 78 -11.65 -5.23 4.31
C PHE A 78 -10.59 -6.26 4.67
N GLU A 79 -10.51 -7.29 3.84
CA GLU A 79 -9.41 -8.23 3.85
C GLU A 79 -8.51 -7.93 2.67
N VAL A 80 -7.21 -7.83 2.95
CA VAL A 80 -6.17 -7.64 1.94
C VAL A 80 -5.33 -8.91 1.90
N SER A 81 -5.07 -9.43 0.71
CA SER A 81 -4.15 -10.53 0.48
C SER A 81 -3.09 -10.15 -0.55
N ILE A 82 -1.88 -10.67 -0.38
CA ILE A 82 -0.75 -10.45 -1.28
C ILE A 82 -0.23 -11.82 -1.73
N ASP A 83 -0.07 -11.99 -3.03
CA ASP A 83 0.62 -13.15 -3.60
C ASP A 83 2.12 -13.08 -3.25
N ASN A 84 2.55 -13.92 -2.31
CA ASN A 84 3.91 -13.91 -1.77
C ASN A 84 4.96 -14.29 -2.82
N GLU A 85 4.62 -15.13 -3.81
CA GLU A 85 5.55 -15.55 -4.86
C GLU A 85 5.87 -14.41 -5.83
N LYS A 86 4.88 -13.55 -6.10
CA LYS A 86 5.02 -12.42 -7.03
C LYS A 86 5.39 -11.11 -6.34
N CYS A 87 5.21 -11.01 -5.02
CA CYS A 87 5.55 -9.83 -4.27
C CYS A 87 7.07 -9.67 -4.16
N THR A 88 7.58 -8.51 -4.55
CA THR A 88 9.00 -8.15 -4.48
C THR A 88 9.37 -7.37 -3.21
N LEU A 89 8.43 -7.19 -2.28
CA LEU A 89 8.58 -6.32 -1.10
C LEU A 89 9.09 -4.90 -1.41
N CYS A 90 8.80 -4.33 -2.59
CA CYS A 90 9.24 -2.98 -2.98
C CYS A 90 8.64 -1.82 -2.16
N GLU A 91 7.79 -2.10 -1.18
CA GLU A 91 7.15 -1.15 -0.26
C GLU A 91 6.18 -0.13 -0.89
N SER A 92 5.96 -0.16 -2.22
CA SER A 92 5.09 0.82 -2.90
C SER A 92 3.68 0.86 -2.30
N CYS A 93 3.08 -0.29 -2.00
CA CYS A 93 1.74 -0.36 -1.42
C CYS A 93 1.66 0.24 0.00
N VAL A 94 2.74 0.14 0.78
CA VAL A 94 2.85 0.71 2.13
C VAL A 94 2.94 2.24 2.02
N LYS A 95 3.83 2.74 1.16
CA LYS A 95 4.09 4.19 0.99
C LYS A 95 2.86 4.97 0.54
N TRP A 96 2.02 4.37 -0.30
CA TRP A 96 0.84 5.00 -0.87
C TRP A 96 -0.45 4.71 -0.10
N CYS A 97 -0.41 3.99 1.04
CA CYS A 97 -1.60 3.71 1.82
C CYS A 97 -2.03 4.95 2.63
N PRO A 98 -3.14 5.64 2.27
CA PRO A 98 -3.50 6.91 2.92
C PRO A 98 -3.94 6.72 4.38
N SER A 99 -4.50 5.56 4.71
CA SER A 99 -4.98 5.25 6.05
C SER A 99 -3.94 4.53 6.92
N SER A 100 -2.73 4.32 6.41
CA SER A 100 -1.66 3.56 7.10
C SER A 100 -2.08 2.15 7.55
N ALA A 101 -3.03 1.54 6.83
CA ALA A 101 -3.50 0.18 7.08
C ALA A 101 -2.47 -0.88 6.70
N LEU A 102 -1.54 -0.56 5.80
CA LEU A 102 -0.37 -1.38 5.50
C LEU A 102 0.85 -0.74 6.16
N LYS A 103 1.64 -1.53 6.89
CA LYS A 103 2.84 -1.06 7.59
C LYS A 103 4.02 -1.97 7.27
N LEU A 104 5.19 -1.38 7.10
CA LEU A 104 6.44 -2.12 7.02
C LEU A 104 7.02 -2.26 8.43
N VAL A 105 7.26 -3.49 8.86
CA VAL A 105 7.88 -3.79 10.15
C VAL A 105 9.18 -4.52 9.90
N ARG A 106 10.24 -4.02 10.52
CA ARG A 106 11.59 -4.60 10.47
C ARG A 106 11.96 -5.09 11.86
N ASP A 107 12.20 -6.37 11.98
CA ASP A 107 12.86 -6.96 13.14
C ASP A 107 14.35 -7.20 12.84
N ASN A 108 15.07 -7.77 13.79
CA ASN A 108 16.51 -8.00 13.65
C ASN A 108 16.90 -8.73 12.37
N ASN A 109 16.11 -9.71 11.90
CA ASN A 109 16.46 -10.55 10.74
C ASN A 109 15.33 -10.64 9.69
N SER A 110 14.21 -9.93 9.87
CA SER A 110 13.09 -10.02 8.94
C SER A 110 12.49 -8.67 8.64
N GLU A 111 11.98 -8.55 7.42
CA GLU A 111 11.18 -7.42 6.95
C GLU A 111 9.82 -7.97 6.51
N ARG A 112 8.73 -7.40 7.05
CA ARG A 112 7.37 -7.86 6.77
C ARG A 112 6.40 -6.72 6.55
N ILE A 113 5.34 -6.99 5.81
CA ILE A 113 4.20 -6.08 5.68
C ILE A 113 3.08 -6.59 6.57
N GLU A 114 2.69 -5.75 7.52
CA GLU A 114 1.55 -5.95 8.40
C GLU A 114 0.33 -5.20 7.87
N PHE A 115 -0.84 -5.78 8.05
CA PHE A 115 -2.13 -5.24 7.67
C PHE A 115 -3.04 -5.09 8.88
N ASP A 116 -3.53 -3.88 9.09
CA ASP A 116 -4.52 -3.54 10.11
C ASP A 116 -5.90 -3.36 9.46
N PRO A 117 -6.82 -4.33 9.63
CA PRO A 117 -8.16 -4.25 9.05
C PRO A 117 -9.00 -3.11 9.64
N THR A 118 -8.66 -2.59 10.83
CA THR A 118 -9.45 -1.55 11.51
C THR A 118 -9.27 -0.16 10.90
N THR A 119 -8.16 0.05 10.18
CA THR A 119 -7.82 1.32 9.51
C THR A 119 -7.99 1.24 8.00
N CYS A 120 -8.23 0.06 7.44
CA CYS A 120 -8.42 -0.11 6.00
C CYS A 120 -9.78 0.43 5.54
N ILE A 121 -9.76 1.29 4.52
CA ILE A 121 -10.97 1.88 3.92
C ILE A 121 -11.34 1.26 2.56
N GLY A 122 -10.62 0.22 2.12
CA GLY A 122 -10.93 -0.48 0.86
C GLY A 122 -10.72 0.34 -0.42
N CYS A 123 -9.85 1.37 -0.39
CA CYS A 123 -9.65 2.30 -1.51
C CYS A 123 -8.92 1.73 -2.74
N ASN A 124 -8.36 0.52 -2.66
CA ASN A 124 -7.61 -0.16 -3.74
C ASN A 124 -6.37 0.56 -4.28
N ILE A 125 -5.89 1.63 -3.65
CA ILE A 125 -4.65 2.33 -4.07
C ILE A 125 -3.46 1.36 -4.07
N CYS A 126 -3.35 0.50 -3.05
CA CYS A 126 -2.30 -0.50 -2.95
C CYS A 126 -2.24 -1.44 -4.17
N VAL A 127 -3.39 -1.80 -4.75
CA VAL A 127 -3.49 -2.65 -5.95
C VAL A 127 -2.95 -1.90 -7.17
N ASN A 128 -3.30 -0.62 -7.30
CA ASN A 128 -2.98 0.18 -8.48
C ASN A 128 -1.50 0.61 -8.53
N VAL A 129 -0.86 0.83 -7.37
CA VAL A 129 0.54 1.28 -7.30
C VAL A 129 1.56 0.13 -7.33
N CYS A 130 1.10 -1.12 -7.38
CA CYS A 130 1.99 -2.29 -7.40
C CYS A 130 2.71 -2.40 -8.75
N PRO A 131 4.05 -2.26 -8.82
CA PRO A 131 4.77 -2.23 -10.10
C PRO A 131 4.72 -3.57 -10.85
N GLU A 132 4.56 -4.67 -10.12
CA GLU A 132 4.46 -6.02 -10.70
C GLU A 132 3.13 -6.26 -11.42
N MET A 133 2.11 -5.42 -11.17
CA MET A 133 0.87 -5.41 -11.94
C MET A 133 1.07 -4.86 -13.35
N CYS A 134 1.92 -3.84 -13.51
CA CYS A 134 2.11 -3.13 -14.78
C CYS A 134 2.91 -3.94 -15.81
N LYS A 135 3.71 -4.93 -15.38
CA LYS A 135 4.56 -5.73 -16.28
C LYS A 135 3.83 -6.90 -16.95
N ASN A 136 2.70 -7.33 -16.39
CA ASN A 136 1.95 -8.48 -16.90
C ASN A 136 0.83 -8.02 -17.84
N GLU A 137 1.20 -7.39 -18.96
CA GLU A 137 0.29 -7.05 -20.06
C GLU A 137 -0.32 -8.36 -20.63
N GLY A 138 -1.48 -8.75 -20.12
CA GLY A 138 -2.26 -9.89 -20.64
C GLY A 138 -2.76 -10.90 -19.61
N ARG A 139 -2.20 -10.96 -18.39
CA ARG A 139 -2.71 -11.82 -17.31
C ARG A 139 -3.28 -10.97 -16.20
N ARG A 140 -4.62 -11.01 -16.04
CA ARG A 140 -5.41 -10.35 -14.98
C ARG A 140 -5.15 -10.90 -13.57
N GLY A 141 -3.90 -11.20 -13.22
CA GLY A 141 -3.53 -11.65 -11.89
C GLY A 141 -3.29 -10.46 -10.98
N LYS A 142 -4.29 -10.07 -10.19
CA LYS A 142 -4.10 -9.08 -9.13
C LYS A 142 -3.16 -9.64 -8.06
N ILE A 143 -1.93 -9.11 -7.95
CA ILE A 143 -0.95 -9.51 -6.93
C ILE A 143 -1.44 -9.14 -5.53
N ILE A 144 -2.09 -7.98 -5.43
CA ILE A 144 -2.77 -7.52 -4.23
C ILE A 144 -4.26 -7.58 -4.48
N SER A 145 -5.00 -8.26 -3.60
CA SER A 145 -6.45 -8.33 -3.65
C SER A 145 -7.04 -7.68 -2.40
N VAL A 146 -8.10 -6.90 -2.58
CA VAL A 146 -8.84 -6.25 -1.49
C VAL A 146 -10.31 -6.64 -1.64
N ASN A 147 -10.87 -7.26 -0.61
CA ASN A 147 -12.24 -7.75 -0.60
C ASN A 147 -12.95 -7.32 0.69
N LYS A 148 -14.28 -7.26 0.68
CA LYS A 148 -15.05 -7.12 1.93
C LYS A 148 -14.85 -8.39 2.76
N SER A 149 -14.46 -8.24 4.02
CA SER A 149 -14.27 -9.37 4.93
C SER A 149 -15.62 -9.98 5.30
N LYS A 150 -15.70 -11.31 5.24
CA LYS A 150 -16.87 -12.07 5.73
C LYS A 150 -16.86 -12.26 7.24
N LYS A 151 -15.68 -12.09 7.87
CA LYS A 151 -15.45 -12.32 9.30
C LYS A 151 -15.07 -11.02 9.99
N TYR A 152 -15.55 -10.86 11.22
CA TYR A 152 -15.18 -9.73 12.06
C TYR A 152 -13.87 -10.04 12.79
N ASP A 153 -12.76 -9.82 12.08
CA ASP A 153 -11.41 -10.02 12.61
C ASP A 153 -10.66 -8.68 12.59
N LYS A 154 -10.30 -8.21 13.79
CA LYS A 154 -9.53 -6.98 14.01
C LYS A 154 -8.05 -7.23 14.22
N SER A 155 -7.61 -8.48 14.18
CA SER A 155 -6.21 -8.81 14.40
C SER A 155 -5.34 -8.25 13.26
N VAL A 156 -4.16 -7.76 13.63
CA VAL A 156 -3.14 -7.37 12.66
C VAL A 156 -2.62 -8.63 12.00
N LYS A 157 -2.66 -8.67 10.66
CA LYS A 157 -2.22 -9.83 9.87
C LYS A 157 -0.88 -9.55 9.21
N ILE A 158 0.00 -10.55 9.20
CA ILE A 158 1.23 -10.50 8.41
C ILE A 158 0.88 -10.97 6.99
N LEU A 159 1.03 -10.10 5.99
CA LEU A 159 0.69 -10.41 4.60
C LEU A 159 1.87 -11.04 3.83
N VAL A 160 3.07 -10.53 4.09
CA VAL A 160 4.29 -11.00 3.46
C VAL A 160 5.46 -10.76 4.40
N SER A 161 6.42 -11.67 4.43
CA SER A 161 7.64 -11.57 5.23
C SER A 161 8.82 -12.13 4.46
N ASP A 162 9.98 -11.52 4.62
CA ASP A 162 11.22 -11.94 3.98
C ASP A 162 12.45 -11.64 4.85
N GLU A 163 13.61 -12.20 4.49
CA GLU A 163 14.88 -11.98 5.19
C GLU A 163 15.34 -10.53 5.03
N LEU A 164 15.67 -9.87 6.15
CA LEU A 164 16.22 -8.52 6.13
C LEU A 164 17.73 -8.57 5.87
N VAL A 165 18.14 -8.05 4.73
CA VAL A 165 19.56 -7.95 4.35
C VAL A 165 20.18 -6.72 4.98
N LYS A 166 21.33 -6.93 5.62
CA LYS A 166 22.14 -5.90 6.27
C LYS A 166 23.39 -5.58 5.46
N CYS A 167 23.89 -4.36 5.64
CA CYS A 167 25.12 -3.94 5.00
C CYS A 167 26.31 -4.77 5.47
N ARG A 168 27.08 -5.33 4.53
CA ARG A 168 28.31 -6.09 4.84
C ARG A 168 29.38 -5.30 5.60
N VAL A 169 29.37 -3.97 5.52
CA VAL A 169 30.39 -3.10 6.14
C VAL A 169 29.96 -2.59 7.50
N CYS A 170 28.74 -2.07 7.62
CA CYS A 170 28.27 -1.41 8.86
C CYS A 170 27.06 -2.07 9.51
N GLY A 171 26.51 -3.14 8.95
CA GLY A 171 25.33 -3.82 9.49
C GLY A 171 24.00 -3.07 9.35
N ALA A 172 23.99 -1.87 8.74
CA ALA A 172 22.75 -1.09 8.55
C ALA A 172 21.72 -1.87 7.70
N PRO A 173 20.42 -1.82 8.05
CA PRO A 173 19.38 -2.49 7.29
C PRO A 173 19.23 -1.86 5.90
N ILE A 174 19.23 -2.68 4.86
CA ILE A 174 19.11 -2.22 3.46
C ILE A 174 17.69 -2.44 2.96
N GLY A 175 17.12 -3.61 3.23
CA GLY A 175 15.81 -4.06 2.77
C GLY A 175 15.76 -5.58 2.69
N SER A 176 14.62 -6.11 2.26
CA SER A 176 14.42 -7.56 2.06
C SER A 176 15.24 -8.15 0.91
N ARG A 177 15.52 -9.46 0.98
CA ARG A 177 16.21 -10.22 -0.09
C ARG A 177 15.49 -10.07 -1.43
N LYS A 178 14.16 -10.23 -1.45
CA LYS A 178 13.30 -10.06 -2.64
C LYS A 178 13.42 -8.68 -3.27
N SER A 179 13.50 -7.63 -2.45
CA SER A 179 13.65 -6.26 -2.96
C SER A 179 15.00 -6.05 -3.67
N LEU A 180 16.08 -6.66 -3.16
CA LEU A 180 17.40 -6.59 -3.77
C LEU A 180 17.48 -7.39 -5.08
N GLU A 181 16.91 -8.59 -5.11
CA GLU A 181 16.80 -9.41 -6.33
C GLU A 181 16.00 -8.69 -7.42
N TYR A 182 14.94 -8.01 -7.02
CA TYR A 182 14.14 -7.19 -7.93
C TYR A 182 14.95 -6.04 -8.55
N VAL A 183 15.71 -5.31 -7.72
CA VAL A 183 16.60 -4.24 -8.19
C VAL A 183 17.68 -4.81 -9.14
N LYS A 184 18.27 -5.96 -8.79
CA LYS A 184 19.24 -6.67 -9.65
C LYS A 184 18.64 -7.00 -11.03
N LYS A 185 17.40 -7.48 -11.07
CA LYS A 185 16.69 -7.77 -12.32
C LYS A 185 16.48 -6.51 -13.17
N ILE A 186 15.97 -5.43 -12.58
CA ILE A 186 15.76 -4.15 -13.30
C ILE A 186 17.08 -3.60 -13.84
N MET A 187 18.17 -3.66 -13.07
CA MET A 187 19.47 -3.13 -13.49
C MET A 187 20.07 -3.93 -14.65
N LYS A 188 19.84 -5.25 -14.69
CA LYS A 188 20.20 -6.10 -15.83
C LYS A 188 19.40 -5.74 -17.08
N GLU A 189 18.08 -5.56 -16.95
CA GLU A 189 17.19 -5.18 -18.06
C GLU A 189 17.55 -3.81 -18.66
N LYS A 190 18.00 -2.85 -17.85
CA LYS A 190 18.35 -1.48 -18.29
C LYS A 190 19.79 -1.31 -18.79
N GLY A 191 20.55 -2.39 -18.98
CA GLY A 191 21.84 -2.33 -19.67
C GLY A 191 23.04 -1.88 -18.82
N SER A 192 23.05 -2.14 -17.50
CA SER A 192 24.25 -1.99 -16.66
C SER A 192 24.65 -3.29 -15.94
N PRO A 193 25.09 -4.34 -16.66
CA PRO A 193 25.39 -5.64 -16.07
C PRO A 193 26.70 -5.71 -15.27
N ASP A 194 27.75 -4.97 -15.64
CA ASP A 194 29.11 -5.14 -15.06
C ASP A 194 29.36 -4.37 -13.74
N SER A 195 28.38 -3.59 -13.28
CA SER A 195 28.47 -2.74 -12.09
C SER A 195 27.57 -3.15 -10.93
N CYS A 196 26.70 -4.15 -11.11
CA CYS A 196 25.69 -4.56 -10.14
C CYS A 196 25.91 -5.97 -9.61
N ASP A 197 27.01 -6.14 -8.86
CA ASP A 197 27.35 -7.37 -8.16
C ASP A 197 26.59 -7.45 -6.82
N ASP A 198 26.34 -8.65 -6.28
CA ASP A 198 25.69 -8.83 -4.97
C ASP A 198 26.47 -8.12 -3.85
N GLU A 199 27.78 -8.03 -4.00
CA GLU A 199 28.65 -7.27 -3.10
C GLU A 199 28.33 -5.77 -3.08
N TRP A 200 27.86 -5.21 -4.19
CA TRP A 200 27.40 -3.81 -4.25
C TRP A 200 25.98 -3.66 -3.70
N LEU A 201 25.06 -4.56 -4.06
CA LEU A 201 23.67 -4.52 -3.59
C LEU A 201 23.55 -4.71 -2.07
N GLU A 202 24.40 -5.54 -1.46
CA GLU A 202 24.44 -5.76 -0.01
C GLU A 202 25.24 -4.69 0.76
N ARG A 203 25.38 -3.49 0.20
CA ARG A 203 25.91 -2.30 0.90
C ARG A 203 24.83 -1.23 1.08
N CYS A 204 24.93 -0.44 2.14
CA CYS A 204 24.06 0.73 2.33
C CYS A 204 24.43 1.85 1.34
N PRO A 205 23.57 2.87 1.13
CA PRO A 205 23.82 3.94 0.16
C PRO A 205 25.19 4.61 0.28
N LYS A 206 25.67 4.83 1.51
CA LYS A 206 27.01 5.39 1.77
C LYS A 206 28.13 4.46 1.26
N HIS A 207 28.13 3.20 1.70
CA HIS A 207 29.17 2.24 1.30
C HIS A 207 29.05 1.79 -0.16
N ARG A 208 27.86 1.89 -0.78
CA ARG A 208 27.67 1.70 -2.24
C ARG A 208 28.41 2.76 -3.04
N ALA A 209 28.30 4.03 -2.63
CA ALA A 209 29.02 5.12 -3.27
C ALA A 209 30.54 4.98 -3.13
N GLU A 210 31.02 4.65 -1.92
CA GLU A 210 32.44 4.41 -1.66
C GLU A 210 33.00 3.24 -2.48
N TYR A 211 32.26 2.13 -2.61
CA TYR A 211 32.67 0.99 -3.42
C TYR A 211 32.72 1.34 -4.91
N ALA A 212 31.70 2.03 -5.43
CA ALA A 212 31.67 2.46 -6.82
C ALA A 212 32.85 3.40 -7.14
N PHE A 213 33.14 4.33 -6.23
CA PHE A 213 34.31 5.22 -6.35
C PHE A 213 35.62 4.43 -6.39
N LYS A 214 35.82 3.47 -5.48
CA LYS A 214 37.03 2.63 -5.48
C LYS A 214 37.19 1.84 -6.78
N LYS A 215 36.11 1.20 -7.29
CA LYS A 215 36.14 0.39 -8.54
C LYS A 215 36.47 1.26 -9.77
N GLN A 216 35.98 2.51 -9.81
CA GLN A 216 36.14 3.42 -10.94
C GLN A 216 37.49 4.16 -10.96
N PHE A 217 38.10 4.46 -9.81
CA PHE A 217 39.32 5.27 -9.72
C PHE A 217 40.61 4.47 -9.50
N PHE A 218 40.58 3.31 -8.83
CA PHE A 218 41.81 2.49 -8.68
C PHE A 218 42.24 1.79 -9.98
N SER A 219 41.33 1.60 -10.95
CA SER A 219 41.68 1.07 -12.28
C SER A 219 42.40 2.10 -13.18
N ARG A 220 42.45 3.39 -12.78
CA ARG A 220 43.08 4.47 -13.55
C ARG A 220 44.37 5.03 -12.96
N PHE A 221 44.73 4.69 -11.72
CA PHE A 221 45.97 5.12 -11.09
C PHE A 221 46.96 3.94 -11.05
N LYS A 222 47.79 3.80 -12.09
CA LYS A 222 49.12 3.18 -11.91
C LYS A 222 49.99 4.23 -11.21
N PRO A 223 50.44 4.02 -9.96
CA PRO A 223 51.41 4.93 -9.37
C PRO A 223 52.65 4.97 -10.28
N ARG A 224 53.11 6.16 -10.66
CA ARG A 224 54.44 6.29 -11.27
C ARG A 224 55.44 5.83 -10.20
N GLU A 225 56.15 4.75 -10.48
CA GLU A 225 57.34 4.38 -9.71
C GLU A 225 58.30 5.56 -9.74
N LYS A 226 58.66 6.06 -8.56
CA LYS A 226 59.71 7.06 -8.41
C LYS A 226 61.04 6.36 -8.74
N GLN A 227 61.58 6.63 -9.93
CA GLN A 227 63.03 6.55 -10.17
C GLN A 227 63.70 7.80 -9.60
#